data_AF-A0A8T5PJ78-F1
#
_entry.id   AF-A0A8T5PJ78-F1
#
_cell.length_a   1.000
_cell.length_b   1.000
_cell.length_c   1.000
_cell.angle_alpha   90.00
_cell.angle_beta   90.00
_cell.angle_gamma   90.00
#
_symmetry.space_group_name_H-M   'P 1'
#
loop_
_entity.id
_entity.type
_entity.pdbx_description
1 polymer ?
#
loop_
_entity_poly.entity_id
_entity_poly.type
_entity_poly.pdbx_seq_one_letter_code
_entity_poly.pdbx_strand_id
1 'polypeptide(L)'
;MAQLALEYIVRILILAVVAAIIILTIINFYDDIKIAISNWLFPKKDKIEFPKTITKDSFSSAEIANYIVSCYSAMISIPETEQKDMVCYVLLSRSGFSASSTEILASIPADIKQNVEIRASFTKDYVKIEFRDINNKILVTE
;
A
#
# COMPACT_ATOMS: atom_id res chain seq x y z
N MET A 1 -45.24 38.30 42.49
CA MET A 1 -44.42 38.72 41.33
C MET A 1 -43.12 37.92 41.16
N ALA A 2 -42.52 37.36 42.22
CA ALA A 2 -41.27 36.58 42.10
C ALA A 2 -41.41 35.18 41.44
N GLN A 3 -42.58 34.55 41.51
CA GLN A 3 -42.82 33.23 40.90
C GLN A 3 -42.76 33.25 39.35
N LEU A 4 -43.20 34.35 38.72
CA LEU A 4 -43.19 34.49 37.25
C LEU A 4 -41.78 34.68 36.68
N ALA A 5 -40.88 35.31 37.44
CA ALA A 5 -39.50 35.54 37.02
C ALA A 5 -38.66 34.24 37.07
N LEU A 6 -38.89 33.39 38.08
CA LEU A 6 -38.19 32.11 38.21
C LEU A 6 -38.53 31.17 37.06
N GLU A 7 -39.81 31.07 36.68
CA GLU A 7 -40.24 30.22 35.58
C GLU A 7 -39.64 30.67 34.24
N TYR A 8 -39.53 31.98 34.02
CA TYR A 8 -38.91 32.54 32.82
C TYR A 8 -37.40 32.25 32.75
N ILE A 9 -36.69 32.40 33.87
CA ILE A 9 -35.25 32.10 33.95
C ILE A 9 -34.99 30.61 33.67
N VAL A 10 -35.79 29.72 34.26
CA VAL A 10 -35.65 28.27 34.07
C VAL A 10 -35.89 27.89 32.61
N ARG A 11 -36.91 28.46 31.95
CA ARG A 11 -37.18 28.22 30.51
C ARG A 11 -36.03 28.66 29.61
N ILE A 12 -35.42 29.82 29.89
CA ILE A 12 -34.25 30.30 29.13
C ILE A 12 -33.04 29.39 29.33
N LEU A 13 -32.83 28.92 30.56
CA LEU A 13 -31.70 28.05 30.89
C LEU A 13 -31.83 26.70 30.18
N ILE A 14 -33.03 26.12 30.15
CA ILE A 14 -33.31 24.89 29.39
C ILE A 14 -33.05 25.11 27.89
N LEU A 15 -33.54 26.21 27.32
CA LEU A 15 -33.31 26.54 25.91
C LEU A 15 -31.82 26.68 25.57
N ALA A 16 -31.04 27.31 26.44
CA ALA A 16 -29.60 27.48 26.26
C ALA A 16 -28.86 26.13 26.31
N VAL A 17 -29.23 25.24 27.24
CA VAL A 17 -28.64 23.90 27.34
C VAL A 17 -28.98 23.07 26.11
N VAL A 18 -30.23 23.10 25.64
CA VAL A 18 -30.64 22.38 24.43
C VAL A 18 -29.89 22.90 23.20
N ALA A 19 -29.76 24.22 23.04
CA ALA A 19 -28.99 24.80 21.95
C ALA A 19 -27.51 24.39 21.99
N ALA A 20 -26.89 24.38 23.18
CA ALA A 20 -25.50 23.96 23.36
C ALA A 20 -25.31 22.48 22.97
N ILE A 21 -26.23 21.59 23.37
CA ILE A 21 -26.17 20.16 23.02
C ILE A 21 -26.27 19.98 21.50
N ILE A 22 -27.17 20.70 20.83
CA ILE A 22 -27.33 20.63 19.38
C ILE A 22 -26.05 21.07 18.67
N ILE A 23 -25.47 22.21 19.08
CA ILE A 23 -24.21 22.73 18.51
C ILE A 23 -23.06 21.72 18.72
N LEU A 24 -22.92 21.17 19.93
CA LEU A 24 -21.89 20.18 20.25
C LEU A 24 -22.03 18.91 19.38
N THR A 25 -23.28 18.49 19.16
CA THR A 25 -23.58 17.31 18.34
C THR A 25 -23.23 17.57 16.88
N ILE A 26 -23.55 18.75 16.35
CA ILE A 26 -23.19 19.14 14.97
C ILE A 26 -21.67 19.18 14.78
N ILE A 27 -20.93 19.77 15.73
CA ILE A 27 -19.46 19.84 15.65
C ILE A 27 -18.83 18.44 15.67
N ASN A 28 -19.27 17.58 16.60
CA ASN A 28 -18.74 16.21 16.70
C ASN A 28 -19.07 15.38 15.45
N PHE A 29 -20.26 15.51 14.87
CA PHE A 29 -20.62 14.80 13.64
C PHE A 29 -19.94 15.38 12.38
N TYR A 30 -19.64 16.68 12.35
CA TYR A 30 -19.06 17.33 11.17
C TYR A 30 -17.65 16.80 10.84
N ASP A 31 -16.81 16.58 11.85
CA ASP A 31 -15.45 16.07 11.65
C ASP A 31 -15.45 14.60 11.16
N ASP A 32 -16.33 13.76 11.71
CA ASP A 32 -16.48 12.36 11.30
C ASP A 32 -17.03 12.23 9.87
N ILE A 33 -18.03 13.04 9.51
CA ILE A 33 -18.62 13.07 8.16
C ILE A 33 -17.59 13.57 7.13
N LYS A 34 -16.78 14.58 7.46
CA LYS A 34 -15.76 15.10 6.54
C LYS A 34 -14.69 14.07 6.22
N ILE A 35 -14.25 13.29 7.21
CA ILE A 35 -13.27 12.21 7.00
C ILE A 35 -13.87 11.10 6.13
N ALA A 36 -15.10 10.67 6.43
CA ALA A 36 -15.80 9.64 5.66
C ALA A 36 -16.07 10.06 4.20
N ILE A 37 -16.52 11.30 3.97
CA ILE A 37 -16.75 11.85 2.62
C ILE A 37 -15.43 12.04 1.88
N SER A 38 -14.36 12.49 2.54
CA SER A 38 -13.06 12.66 1.88
C SER A 38 -12.47 11.33 1.39
N ASN A 39 -12.60 10.26 2.18
CA ASN A 39 -12.14 8.92 1.80
C ASN A 39 -13.02 8.29 0.70
N TRP A 40 -14.28 8.68 0.59
CA TRP A 40 -15.20 8.22 -0.44
C TRP A 40 -15.03 8.95 -1.78
N LEU A 41 -14.82 10.28 -1.76
CA LEU A 41 -14.61 11.10 -2.97
C LEU A 41 -13.18 11.00 -3.52
N PHE A 42 -12.20 10.78 -2.65
CA PHE A 42 -10.81 10.59 -3.03
C PHE A 42 -10.29 9.35 -2.30
N PRO A 43 -10.58 8.13 -2.80
CA PRO A 43 -9.88 6.96 -2.29
C PRO A 43 -8.40 7.26 -2.41
N LYS A 44 -7.70 7.33 -1.27
CA LYS A 44 -6.25 7.49 -1.26
C LYS A 44 -5.72 6.35 -2.11
N LYS A 45 -5.20 6.65 -3.31
CA LYS A 45 -4.46 5.68 -4.11
C LYS A 45 -3.43 5.08 -3.14
N ASP A 46 -3.56 3.79 -2.83
CA ASP A 46 -2.61 3.09 -1.99
C ASP A 46 -1.22 3.37 -2.57
N LYS A 47 -0.45 4.19 -1.86
CA LYS A 47 0.90 4.54 -2.30
C LYS A 47 1.67 3.22 -2.26
N ILE A 48 1.93 2.67 -3.44
CA ILE A 48 2.71 1.46 -3.56
C ILE A 48 4.10 1.76 -3.01
N GLU A 49 4.37 1.23 -1.82
CA GLU A 49 5.57 1.52 -1.05
C GLU A 49 6.73 0.65 -1.59
N PHE A 50 7.27 1.06 -2.73
CA PHE A 50 8.47 0.47 -3.33
C PHE A 50 9.64 1.46 -3.31
N PRO A 51 10.89 0.99 -3.20
CA PRO A 51 11.32 -0.41 -3.09
C PRO A 51 11.11 -1.01 -1.69
N LYS A 52 10.83 -2.32 -1.62
CA LYS A 52 10.80 -3.08 -0.36
C LYS A 52 12.10 -3.86 -0.20
N THR A 53 12.82 -3.58 0.88
CA THR A 53 14.01 -4.35 1.24
C THR A 53 13.60 -5.50 2.16
N ILE A 54 13.89 -6.73 1.75
CA ILE A 54 13.58 -7.94 2.52
C ILE A 54 14.90 -8.60 2.92
N THR A 55 15.13 -8.76 4.22
CA THR A 55 16.30 -9.47 4.74
C THR A 55 15.89 -10.82 5.31
N LYS A 56 16.56 -11.89 4.88
CA LYS A 56 16.38 -13.25 5.40
C LYS A 56 17.72 -13.97 5.51
N ASP A 57 17.74 -15.10 6.19
CA ASP A 57 18.96 -15.92 6.24
C ASP A 57 19.25 -16.53 4.86
N SER A 58 18.25 -17.11 4.19
CA SER A 58 18.34 -17.59 2.81
C SER A 58 17.03 -17.37 2.06
N PHE A 59 17.09 -17.34 0.72
CA PHE A 59 15.91 -17.38 -0.14
C PHE A 59 15.95 -18.61 -1.05
N SER A 60 14.79 -19.24 -1.20
CA SER A 60 14.56 -20.32 -2.16
C SER A 60 14.13 -19.79 -3.54
N SER A 61 14.30 -20.61 -4.58
CA SER A 61 13.83 -20.32 -5.94
C SER A 61 12.34 -19.92 -5.99
N ALA A 62 11.48 -20.62 -5.24
CA ALA A 62 10.05 -20.37 -5.20
C ALA A 62 9.70 -19.04 -4.52
N GLU A 63 10.42 -18.66 -3.46
CA GLU A 63 10.22 -17.36 -2.81
C GLU A 63 10.60 -16.21 -3.74
N ILE A 64 11.74 -16.32 -4.44
CA ILE A 64 12.17 -15.30 -5.40
C ILE A 64 11.14 -15.18 -6.53
N ALA A 65 10.62 -16.30 -7.03
CA ALA A 65 9.53 -16.30 -8.01
C ALA A 65 8.29 -15.57 -7.50
N ASN A 66 7.88 -15.77 -6.24
CA ASN A 66 6.75 -15.05 -5.66
C ASN A 66 6.98 -13.54 -5.60
N TYR A 67 8.20 -13.08 -5.27
CA TYR A 67 8.52 -11.65 -5.30
C TYR A 67 8.50 -11.07 -6.72
N ILE A 68 8.96 -11.82 -7.71
CA ILE A 68 8.87 -11.45 -9.14
C ILE A 68 7.42 -11.29 -9.57
N VAL A 69 6.57 -12.28 -9.29
CA VAL A 69 5.15 -12.25 -9.62
C VAL A 69 4.46 -11.08 -8.90
N SER A 70 4.75 -10.89 -7.61
CA SER A 70 4.17 -9.78 -6.84
C SER A 70 4.57 -8.40 -7.40
N CYS A 71 5.82 -8.23 -7.84
CA CYS A 71 6.28 -7.01 -8.50
C CYS A 71 5.53 -6.78 -9.81
N TYR A 72 5.47 -7.80 -10.67
CA TYR A 72 4.78 -7.72 -11.95
C TYR A 72 3.29 -7.39 -11.78
N SER A 73 2.57 -8.14 -10.94
CA SER A 73 1.14 -7.92 -10.67
C SER A 73 0.86 -6.54 -10.11
N ALA A 74 1.71 -6.00 -9.24
CA ALA A 74 1.56 -4.65 -8.72
C ALA A 74 1.73 -3.61 -9.85
N MET A 75 2.74 -3.76 -10.71
CA MET A 75 3.03 -2.81 -11.78
C MET A 75 1.97 -2.82 -12.88
N ILE A 76 1.51 -3.99 -13.33
CA ILE A 76 0.46 -4.08 -14.36
C ILE A 76 -0.90 -3.56 -13.88
N SER A 77 -1.13 -3.47 -12.58
CA SER A 77 -2.36 -2.88 -12.02
C SER A 77 -2.41 -1.36 -12.18
N ILE A 78 -1.26 -0.73 -12.47
CA ILE A 78 -1.12 0.70 -12.71
C ILE A 78 -1.42 0.97 -14.20
N PRO A 79 -2.16 2.04 -14.55
CA PRO A 79 -2.35 2.43 -15.94
C PRO A 79 -1.01 2.58 -16.68
N GLU A 80 -0.90 2.10 -17.92
CA GLU A 80 0.34 2.11 -18.72
C GLU A 80 0.99 3.51 -18.79
N THR A 81 0.18 4.57 -18.81
CA THR A 81 0.67 5.97 -18.83
C THR A 81 1.32 6.43 -17.52
N GLU A 82 1.07 5.72 -16.43
CA GLU A 82 1.63 5.96 -15.09
C GLU A 82 2.76 4.97 -14.74
N GLN A 83 2.96 3.93 -15.55
CA GLN A 83 4.02 2.94 -15.34
C GLN A 83 5.41 3.57 -15.58
N LYS A 84 6.37 3.20 -14.74
CA LYS A 84 7.75 3.69 -14.78
C LYS A 84 8.70 2.59 -14.33
N ASP A 85 9.94 2.68 -14.80
CA ASP A 85 11.03 1.86 -14.29
C ASP A 85 11.14 2.01 -12.77
N MET A 86 11.02 0.89 -12.05
CA MET A 86 10.95 0.89 -10.60
C MET A 86 11.59 -0.36 -10.01
N VAL A 87 12.43 -0.18 -9.00
CA VAL A 87 12.91 -1.29 -8.17
C VAL A 87 11.77 -1.68 -7.23
N CYS A 88 11.23 -2.89 -7.40
CA CYS A 88 10.19 -3.41 -6.51
C CYS A 88 10.80 -3.97 -5.23
N TYR A 89 11.82 -4.83 -5.36
CA TYR A 89 12.38 -5.55 -4.22
C TYR A 89 13.91 -5.54 -4.24
N VAL A 90 14.47 -5.43 -3.04
CA VAL A 90 15.89 -5.70 -2.77
C VAL A 90 15.91 -6.84 -1.74
N LEU A 91 16.34 -8.01 -2.16
CA LEU A 91 16.44 -9.21 -1.33
C LEU A 91 17.87 -9.29 -0.79
N LEU A 92 18.02 -9.31 0.53
CA LEU A 92 19.30 -9.40 1.25
C LEU A 92 19.37 -10.73 2.01
N SER A 93 20.37 -11.54 1.71
CA SER A 93 20.58 -12.84 2.32
C SER A 93 21.82 -12.85 3.20
N ARG A 94 21.72 -13.39 4.41
CA ARG A 94 22.89 -13.54 5.31
C ARG A 94 23.74 -14.75 5.00
N SER A 95 23.13 -15.82 4.49
CA SER A 95 23.76 -17.13 4.26
C SER A 95 23.81 -17.52 2.78
N GLY A 96 23.38 -16.63 1.88
CA GLY A 96 23.32 -16.84 0.44
C GLY A 96 21.96 -17.32 -0.09
N PHE A 97 21.85 -17.37 -1.41
CA PHE A 97 20.66 -17.81 -2.11
C PHE A 97 20.74 -19.30 -2.45
N SER A 98 19.75 -20.06 -2.05
CA SER A 98 19.58 -21.45 -2.46
C SER A 98 18.62 -21.49 -3.66
N ALA A 99 19.04 -20.84 -4.75
CA ALA A 99 18.20 -20.64 -5.91
C ALA A 99 18.95 -20.76 -7.23
N SER A 100 18.25 -21.23 -8.27
CA SER A 100 18.76 -21.27 -9.64
C SER A 100 17.81 -20.55 -10.59
N SER A 101 18.35 -19.87 -11.62
CA SER A 101 17.54 -19.17 -12.61
C SER A 101 16.51 -20.09 -13.27
N THR A 102 16.87 -21.35 -13.50
CA THR A 102 15.98 -22.37 -14.08
C THR A 102 14.81 -22.73 -13.17
N GLU A 103 15.04 -22.92 -11.88
CA GLU A 103 13.98 -23.24 -10.92
C GLU A 103 13.06 -22.04 -10.63
N ILE A 104 13.64 -20.84 -10.58
CA ILE A 104 12.86 -19.60 -10.44
C ILE A 104 11.92 -19.47 -11.64
N LEU A 105 12.44 -19.61 -12.86
CA LEU A 105 11.62 -19.56 -14.09
C LEU A 105 10.63 -20.73 -14.19
N ALA A 106 10.88 -21.86 -13.55
CA ALA A 106 9.92 -22.96 -13.49
C ALA A 106 8.77 -22.68 -12.51
N SER A 107 9.02 -21.86 -11.49
CA SER A 107 8.06 -21.48 -10.46
C SER A 107 7.20 -20.28 -10.83
N ILE A 108 7.53 -19.59 -11.93
CA ILE A 108 6.77 -18.42 -12.43
C ILE A 108 5.69 -18.89 -13.43
N PRO A 109 4.46 -18.36 -13.34
CA PRO A 109 3.40 -18.60 -14.33
C PRO A 109 3.84 -18.28 -15.77
N ALA A 110 3.40 -19.10 -16.74
CA ALA A 110 3.89 -19.04 -18.12
C ALA A 110 3.63 -17.69 -18.83
N ASP A 111 2.53 -17.03 -18.48
CA ASP A 111 2.11 -15.71 -18.96
C ASP A 111 3.02 -14.57 -18.48
N ILE A 112 3.63 -14.72 -17.31
CA ILE A 112 4.59 -13.75 -16.75
C ILE A 112 6.02 -14.09 -17.19
N LYS A 113 6.34 -15.38 -17.29
CA LYS A 113 7.69 -15.91 -17.56
C LYS A 113 8.35 -15.29 -18.79
N GLN A 114 7.59 -15.04 -19.85
CA GLN A 114 8.06 -14.40 -21.09
C GLN A 114 8.57 -12.96 -20.90
N ASN A 115 8.13 -12.30 -19.82
CA ASN A 115 8.51 -10.93 -19.47
C ASN A 115 9.60 -10.89 -18.39
N VAL A 116 10.13 -12.03 -17.95
CA VAL A 116 11.14 -12.10 -16.89
C VAL A 116 12.52 -12.40 -17.47
N GLU A 117 13.47 -11.53 -17.16
CA GLU A 117 14.88 -11.70 -17.50
C GLU A 117 15.72 -11.81 -16.23
N ILE A 118 16.36 -12.98 -16.03
CA ILE A 118 17.22 -13.23 -14.88
C ILE A 118 18.67 -13.10 -15.31
N ARG A 119 19.35 -12.07 -14.79
CA ARG A 119 20.79 -11.82 -14.98
C ARG A 119 21.61 -12.04 -13.70
N ALA A 120 20.96 -12.31 -12.58
CA ALA A 120 21.63 -12.62 -11.32
C ALA A 120 22.24 -14.02 -11.35
N SER A 121 23.47 -14.17 -10.84
CA SER A 121 24.11 -15.46 -10.58
C SER A 121 23.74 -16.07 -9.23
N PHE A 122 23.07 -15.31 -8.35
CA PHE A 122 22.67 -15.73 -6.99
C PHE A 122 23.85 -16.11 -6.08
N THR A 123 25.08 -15.72 -6.47
CA THR A 123 26.29 -15.97 -5.68
C THR A 123 26.55 -14.86 -4.66
N LYS A 124 26.01 -13.66 -4.90
CA LYS A 124 26.08 -12.54 -3.98
C LYS A 124 25.03 -12.64 -2.88
N ASP A 125 25.21 -11.83 -1.84
CA ASP A 125 24.32 -11.68 -0.70
C ASP A 125 23.11 -10.78 -0.98
N TYR A 126 23.00 -10.22 -2.19
CA TYR A 126 21.82 -9.45 -2.59
C TYR A 126 21.32 -9.76 -4.00
N VAL A 127 20.01 -9.59 -4.19
CA VAL A 127 19.32 -9.65 -5.48
C VAL A 127 18.32 -8.51 -5.57
N LYS A 128 18.33 -7.80 -6.69
CA LYS A 128 17.41 -6.71 -7.02
C LYS A 128 16.40 -7.18 -8.07
N ILE A 129 15.12 -6.95 -7.79
CA ILE A 129 14.00 -7.20 -8.72
C ILE A 129 13.45 -5.84 -9.16
N GLU A 130 13.59 -5.55 -10.44
CA GLU A 130 13.23 -4.27 -11.06
C GLU A 130 12.19 -4.49 -12.15
N PHE A 131 11.14 -3.66 -12.15
CA PHE A 131 10.22 -3.54 -13.27
C PHE A 131 10.74 -2.51 -14.26
N ARG A 132 10.66 -2.83 -15.53
CA ARG A 132 11.00 -2.00 -16.67
C ARG A 132 9.74 -1.79 -17.49
N ASP A 133 9.31 -0.54 -17.60
CA ASP A 133 8.12 -0.15 -18.36
C ASP A 133 8.26 -0.55 -19.85
N ILE A 134 9.49 -0.50 -20.37
CA ILE A 134 9.79 -0.95 -21.74
C ILE A 134 9.49 -2.44 -21.89
N ASN A 135 8.34 -2.74 -22.50
CA ASN A 135 7.75 -4.08 -22.69
C ASN A 135 7.32 -4.79 -21.39
N ASN A 136 7.00 -4.05 -20.33
CA ASN A 136 6.52 -4.60 -19.05
C ASN A 136 7.42 -5.72 -18.51
N LYS A 137 8.74 -5.53 -18.55
CA LYS A 137 9.71 -6.57 -18.21
C LYS A 137 10.09 -6.53 -16.74
N ILE A 138 10.33 -7.71 -16.16
CA ILE A 138 11.00 -7.85 -14.87
C ILE A 138 12.47 -8.21 -15.12
N LEU A 139 13.37 -7.42 -14.53
CA LEU A 139 14.80 -7.67 -14.53
C LEU A 139 15.26 -8.07 -13.14
N VAL A 140 15.89 -9.23 -13.03
CA VAL A 140 16.49 -9.73 -11.78
C VAL A 140 18.01 -9.62 -11.88
N THR A 141 18.61 -8.81 -11.02
CA THR A 141 20.05 -8.46 -11.04
C THR A 141 20.68 -8.58 -9.67
N GLU A 142 22.01 -8.54 -9.60
CA GLU A 142 22.83 -8.59 -8.38
C GLU A 142 23.89 -7.48 -8.41
#